data_AF-A0A060Z9D9-F1
#
_entry.id   AF-A0A060Z9D9-F1
#
_cell.length_a   1.000
_cell.length_b   1.000
_cell.length_c   1.000
_cell.angle_alpha   90.00
_cell.angle_beta   90.00
_cell.angle_gamma   90.00
#
_symmetry.space_group_name_H-M   'P 1'
#
loop_
_entity.id
_entity.type
_entity.pdbx_description
1 polymer ?
#
loop_
_entity_poly.entity_id
_entity_poly.type
_entity_poly.pdbx_seq_one_letter_code
_entity_poly.pdbx_strand_id
1 'polypeptide(L)'
;FLCTLPPDGSKEAEQLREAVLLGRARVKEAELETERWAEQGRRLHTQTQAQTLEITQLKQDRQNNQETINRLQHDVNVLQQQLCESRGLAHSLQYDLQICHRGCGVPKNMNTSEGSHSEESAPFDPRDLHVQLGQQLTSGIRLPGARIQLFHDPALSTPVRDTGLFSPSSPLSLTLEPREVDFSLEGQAPDGSFANRNGHHVVGHVDDFSALQQQILEGRVLIGKMEAALRATANHTLLELSPDKPVDPGCVRSLLTCSTTLRKILEDASSLLRMFWRAALPNSEGSTQSTKTELSLKEVHTMRQRISEQEEALKDAMERLKSSNRTKDSMEHFIVSQRE
;
A
#
# COMPACT_ATOMS: atom_id res chain seq x y z
N PHE A 1 -78.09 -63.87 -16.24
CA PHE A 1 -77.62 -62.47 -16.27
C PHE A 1 -76.15 -62.46 -15.85
N LEU A 2 -75.24 -62.61 -16.81
CA LEU A 2 -73.81 -62.39 -16.58
C LEU A 2 -73.54 -60.91 -16.87
N CYS A 3 -73.40 -60.12 -15.81
CA CYS A 3 -72.92 -58.75 -15.90
C CYS A 3 -71.44 -58.79 -16.25
N THR A 4 -71.12 -58.61 -17.54
CA THR A 4 -69.78 -58.26 -17.98
C THR A 4 -69.47 -56.86 -17.48
N LEU A 5 -68.60 -56.74 -16.47
CA LEU A 5 -67.99 -55.48 -16.05
C LEU A 5 -67.31 -54.82 -17.28
N PRO A 6 -67.45 -53.50 -17.48
CA PRO A 6 -66.85 -52.83 -18.63
C PRO A 6 -65.31 -52.92 -18.55
N PRO A 7 -64.60 -53.24 -19.65
CA PRO A 7 -63.14 -53.31 -19.67
C PRO A 7 -62.42 -51.97 -19.40
N ASP A 8 -63.14 -50.85 -19.37
CA ASP A 8 -62.56 -49.51 -19.19
C ASP A 8 -62.18 -49.18 -17.73
N GLY A 9 -62.87 -49.74 -16.73
CA GLY A 9 -62.55 -49.49 -15.32
C GLY A 9 -61.17 -50.02 -14.89
N SER A 10 -60.68 -51.07 -15.56
CA SER A 10 -59.34 -51.63 -15.35
C SER A 10 -58.25 -50.67 -15.85
N LYS A 11 -58.47 -50.05 -17.01
CA LYS A 11 -57.50 -49.11 -17.63
C LYS A 11 -57.40 -47.81 -16.86
N GLU A 12 -58.53 -47.28 -16.39
CA GLU A 12 -58.54 -46.08 -15.52
C GLU A 12 -57.85 -46.36 -14.18
N ALA A 13 -58.04 -47.55 -13.61
CA ALA A 13 -57.34 -47.95 -12.38
C ALA A 13 -55.82 -48.07 -12.58
N GLU A 14 -55.38 -48.59 -13.73
CA GLU A 14 -53.95 -48.65 -14.09
C GLU A 14 -53.36 -47.26 -14.33
N GLN A 15 -54.04 -46.38 -15.06
CA GLN A 15 -53.60 -45.00 -15.29
C GLN A 15 -53.44 -44.21 -13.99
N LEU A 16 -54.34 -44.41 -13.03
CA LEU A 16 -54.23 -43.75 -11.72
C LEU A 16 -53.08 -44.31 -10.88
N ARG A 17 -52.81 -45.62 -10.96
CA ARG A 17 -51.63 -46.20 -10.32
C ARG A 17 -50.34 -45.64 -10.91
N GLU A 18 -50.28 -45.50 -12.23
CA GLU A 18 -49.13 -44.90 -12.93
C GLU A 18 -48.97 -43.43 -12.56
N ALA A 19 -50.06 -42.65 -12.53
CA ALA A 19 -50.04 -41.25 -12.11
C ALA A 19 -49.58 -41.07 -10.66
N VAL A 20 -49.99 -41.96 -9.74
CA VAL A 20 -49.54 -41.95 -8.33
C VAL A 20 -48.06 -42.29 -8.22
N LEU A 21 -47.56 -43.27 -8.98
CA LEU A 21 -46.14 -43.62 -9.00
C LEU A 21 -45.29 -42.46 -9.55
N LEU A 22 -45.76 -41.82 -10.62
CA LEU A 22 -45.09 -40.66 -11.22
C LEU A 22 -45.13 -39.45 -10.28
N GLY A 23 -46.25 -39.20 -9.61
CA GLY A 23 -46.37 -38.17 -8.58
C GLY A 23 -45.38 -38.42 -7.43
N ARG A 24 -45.31 -39.65 -6.93
CA ARG A 24 -44.33 -40.05 -5.90
C ARG A 24 -42.89 -39.89 -6.37
N ALA A 25 -42.58 -40.21 -7.62
CA ALA A 25 -41.25 -40.01 -8.18
C ALA A 25 -40.86 -38.52 -8.22
N ARG A 26 -41.78 -37.66 -8.66
CA ARG A 26 -41.58 -36.20 -8.68
C ARG A 26 -41.40 -35.60 -7.29
N VAL A 27 -42.15 -36.08 -6.29
CA VAL A 27 -41.97 -35.65 -4.90
C VAL A 27 -40.58 -36.05 -4.39
N LYS A 28 -40.15 -37.28 -4.63
CA LYS A 28 -38.79 -37.73 -4.25
C LYS A 28 -37.69 -36.92 -4.93
N GLU A 29 -37.87 -36.57 -6.20
CA GLU A 29 -36.92 -35.72 -6.91
C GLU A 29 -36.83 -34.33 -6.28
N ALA A 30 -37.98 -33.72 -5.97
CA ALA A 30 -38.04 -32.42 -5.30
C ALA A 30 -37.41 -32.47 -3.89
N GLU A 31 -37.64 -33.54 -3.12
CA GLU A 31 -36.99 -33.76 -1.82
C GLU A 31 -35.47 -33.75 -1.95
N LEU A 32 -34.91 -34.52 -2.90
CA LEU A 32 -33.46 -34.56 -3.16
C LEU A 32 -32.90 -33.21 -3.66
N GLU A 33 -33.69 -32.42 -4.37
CA GLU A 33 -33.30 -31.06 -4.77
C GLU A 33 -33.26 -30.12 -3.56
N THR A 34 -34.26 -30.17 -2.68
CA THR A 34 -34.24 -29.36 -1.45
C THR A 34 -33.06 -29.70 -0.54
N GLU A 35 -32.71 -30.99 -0.44
CA GLU A 35 -31.52 -31.42 0.31
C GLU A 35 -30.22 -30.90 -0.31
N ARG A 36 -30.12 -30.91 -1.65
CA ARG A 36 -28.96 -30.35 -2.37
C ARG A 36 -28.81 -28.86 -2.13
N TRP A 37 -29.90 -28.09 -2.21
CA TRP A 37 -29.89 -26.66 -1.90
C TRP A 37 -29.56 -26.37 -0.44
N ALA A 38 -30.08 -27.19 0.50
CA ALA A 38 -29.76 -27.05 1.92
C ALA A 38 -28.28 -27.32 2.21
N GLU A 39 -27.68 -28.32 1.58
CA GLU A 39 -26.25 -28.63 1.71
C GLU A 39 -25.36 -27.54 1.09
N GLN A 40 -25.72 -27.02 -0.08
CA GLN A 40 -25.03 -25.87 -0.68
C GLN A 40 -25.12 -24.63 0.22
N GLY A 41 -26.28 -24.36 0.81
CA GLY A 41 -26.48 -23.28 1.77
C GLY A 41 -25.60 -23.43 3.01
N ARG A 42 -25.51 -24.63 3.59
CA ARG A 42 -24.60 -24.92 4.71
C ARG A 42 -23.14 -24.68 4.35
N ARG A 43 -22.69 -25.16 3.18
CA ARG A 43 -21.31 -24.99 2.72
C ARG A 43 -20.94 -23.51 2.55
N LEU A 44 -21.78 -22.76 1.85
CA LEU A 44 -21.59 -21.32 1.68
C LEU A 44 -21.57 -20.60 3.03
N HIS A 45 -22.47 -20.96 3.94
CA HIS A 45 -22.48 -20.39 5.29
C HIS A 45 -21.17 -20.65 6.05
N THR A 46 -20.65 -21.89 6.04
CA THR A 46 -19.36 -22.21 6.67
C THR A 46 -18.19 -21.45 6.03
N GLN A 47 -18.21 -21.27 4.72
CA GLN A 47 -17.19 -20.49 4.01
C GLN A 47 -17.24 -19.01 4.40
N THR A 48 -18.43 -18.42 4.46
CA THR A 48 -18.61 -17.03 4.89
C THR A 48 -18.16 -16.83 6.33
N GLN A 49 -18.44 -17.78 7.23
CA GLN A 49 -17.94 -17.74 8.61
C GLN A 49 -16.41 -17.79 8.66
N ALA A 50 -15.79 -18.71 7.92
CA ALA A 50 -14.33 -18.81 7.85
C ALA A 50 -13.69 -17.51 7.32
N GLN A 51 -14.23 -16.95 6.23
CA GLN A 51 -13.79 -15.66 5.68
C GLN A 51 -13.96 -14.52 6.68
N THR A 52 -15.05 -14.50 7.44
CA THR A 52 -15.29 -13.47 8.47
C THR A 52 -14.24 -13.53 9.58
N LEU A 53 -13.87 -14.73 10.01
CA LEU A 53 -12.82 -14.93 11.01
C LEU A 53 -11.45 -14.49 10.47
N GLU A 54 -11.12 -14.87 9.23
CA GLU A 54 -9.87 -14.47 8.57
C GLU A 54 -9.76 -12.95 8.44
N ILE A 55 -10.81 -12.26 7.99
CA ILE A 55 -10.84 -10.80 7.90
C ILE A 55 -10.63 -10.16 9.28
N THR A 56 -11.22 -10.75 10.32
CA THR A 56 -11.05 -10.25 11.69
C THR A 56 -9.62 -10.42 12.17
N GLN A 57 -8.99 -11.57 11.90
CA GLN A 57 -7.59 -11.82 12.21
C GLN A 57 -6.65 -10.86 11.47
N LEU A 58 -6.83 -10.70 10.16
CA LEU A 58 -6.01 -9.80 9.34
C LEU A 58 -6.15 -8.34 9.80
N LYS A 59 -7.34 -7.92 10.24
CA LYS A 59 -7.54 -6.60 10.82
C LYS A 59 -6.76 -6.42 12.12
N GLN A 60 -6.73 -7.43 12.98
CA GLN A 60 -5.95 -7.41 14.21
C GLN A 60 -4.45 -7.38 13.93
N ASP A 61 -3.97 -8.20 13.00
CA ASP A 61 -2.56 -8.23 12.62
C ASP A 61 -2.11 -6.90 12.02
N ARG A 62 -2.95 -6.28 11.18
CA ARG A 62 -2.71 -4.94 10.65
C ARG A 62 -2.60 -3.90 11.78
N GLN A 63 -3.44 -3.99 12.80
CA GLN A 63 -3.38 -3.08 13.95
C GLN A 63 -2.08 -3.26 14.74
N ASN A 64 -1.70 -4.50 15.04
CA ASN A 64 -0.45 -4.83 15.73
C ASN A 64 0.79 -4.35 14.95
N ASN A 65 0.77 -4.51 13.62
CA ASN A 65 1.81 -4.03 12.74
C ASN A 65 1.89 -2.50 12.76
N GLN A 66 0.76 -1.81 12.76
CA GLN A 66 0.72 -0.35 12.86
C GLN A 66 1.31 0.16 14.18
N GLU A 67 1.00 -0.49 15.30
CA GLU A 67 1.58 -0.15 16.60
C GLU A 67 3.10 -0.35 16.62
N THR A 68 3.57 -1.42 15.97
CA THR A 68 5.01 -1.69 15.82
C THR A 68 5.69 -0.61 14.98
N ILE A 69 5.07 -0.20 13.87
CA ILE A 69 5.57 0.89 13.03
C ILE A 69 5.64 2.19 13.84
N ASN A 70 4.59 2.53 14.56
CA ASN A 70 4.55 3.75 15.38
C ASN A 70 5.66 3.75 16.45
N ARG A 71 5.90 2.60 17.10
CA ARG A 71 7.01 2.45 18.06
C ARG A 71 8.37 2.65 17.40
N LEU A 72 8.62 1.98 16.29
CA LEU A 72 9.89 2.11 15.57
C LEU A 72 10.10 3.54 15.05
N GLN A 73 9.04 4.21 14.60
CA GLN A 73 9.13 5.61 14.18
C GLN A 73 9.47 6.54 15.36
N HIS A 74 8.91 6.28 16.54
CA HIS A 74 9.30 6.98 17.76
C HIS A 74 10.78 6.74 18.09
N ASP A 75 11.26 5.49 18.02
CA ASP A 75 12.65 5.13 18.28
C ASP A 75 13.61 5.84 17.30
N VAL A 76 13.27 5.88 16.00
CA VAL A 76 14.04 6.62 14.98
C VAL A 76 14.13 8.11 15.30
N ASN A 77 13.01 8.73 15.70
CA ASN A 77 12.99 10.16 16.06
C ASN A 77 13.89 10.44 17.28
N VAL A 78 13.86 9.57 18.30
CA VAL A 78 14.71 9.69 19.48
C VAL A 78 16.19 9.55 19.11
N LEU A 79 16.54 8.54 18.31
CA LEU A 79 17.92 8.34 17.85
C LEU A 79 18.42 9.51 17.02
N GLN A 80 17.57 10.08 16.16
CA GLN A 80 17.91 11.26 15.38
C GLN A 80 18.16 12.48 16.27
N GLN A 81 17.33 12.69 17.30
CA GLN A 81 17.53 13.76 18.28
C GLN A 81 18.86 13.59 19.02
N GLN A 82 19.15 12.38 19.50
CA GLN A 82 20.43 12.06 20.17
C GLN A 82 21.64 12.32 19.27
N LEU A 83 21.54 11.99 17.97
CA LEU A 83 22.62 12.25 17.01
C LEU A 83 22.81 13.75 16.75
N CYS A 84 21.73 14.52 16.67
CA CYS A 84 21.79 15.98 16.56
C CYS A 84 22.47 16.61 17.79
N GLU A 85 22.11 16.17 19.00
CA GLU A 85 22.73 16.60 20.25
C GLU A 85 24.21 16.25 20.29
N SER A 86 24.57 15.00 19.96
CA SER A 86 25.96 14.56 19.88
C SER A 86 26.78 15.40 18.90
N ARG A 87 26.22 15.74 17.75
CA ARG A 87 26.89 16.61 16.76
C ARG A 87 27.04 18.04 17.27
N GLY A 88 26.01 18.58 17.94
CA GLY A 88 26.07 19.90 18.57
C GLY A 88 27.15 19.99 19.64
N LEU A 89 27.23 18.98 20.52
CA LEU A 89 28.28 18.87 21.53
C LEU A 89 29.67 18.78 20.89
N ALA A 90 29.84 17.97 19.84
CA ALA A 90 31.11 17.86 19.12
C ALA A 90 31.56 19.21 18.53
N HIS A 91 30.63 19.97 17.93
CA HIS A 91 30.95 21.30 17.41
C HIS A 91 31.30 22.30 18.53
N SER A 92 30.59 22.28 19.65
CA SER A 92 30.90 23.14 20.80
C SER A 92 32.30 22.84 21.35
N LEU A 93 32.62 21.55 21.54
CA LEU A 93 33.95 21.13 21.98
C LEU A 93 35.03 21.53 20.99
N GLN A 94 34.77 21.42 19.68
CA GLN A 94 35.71 21.87 18.64
C GLN A 94 35.95 23.38 18.70
N TYR A 95 34.91 24.17 18.96
CA TYR A 95 35.01 25.62 19.13
C TYR A 95 35.81 25.99 20.38
N ASP A 96 35.53 25.34 21.51
CA ASP A 96 36.26 25.56 22.77
C ASP A 96 37.74 25.19 22.62
N LEU A 97 38.05 24.06 21.98
CA LEU A 97 39.43 23.67 21.65
C LEU A 97 40.12 24.70 20.75
N GLN A 98 39.42 25.24 19.74
CA GLN A 98 39.97 26.27 18.86
C GLN A 98 40.28 27.56 19.61
N ILE A 99 39.45 27.96 20.58
CA ILE A 99 39.70 29.10 21.45
C ILE A 99 40.89 28.83 22.37
N CYS A 100 40.95 27.66 23.01
CA CYS A 100 42.07 27.27 23.86
C CYS A 100 43.39 27.30 23.07
N HIS A 101 43.38 26.85 21.82
CA HIS A 101 44.54 26.87 20.94
C HIS A 101 44.96 28.29 20.52
N ARG A 102 43.99 29.19 20.31
CA ARG A 102 44.25 30.61 20.02
C ARG A 102 44.72 31.40 21.26
N GLY A 103 44.28 31.01 22.46
CA GLY A 103 44.67 31.60 23.74
C GLY A 103 46.02 31.09 24.27
N CYS A 104 46.45 29.89 23.87
CA CYS A 104 47.76 29.31 24.18
C CYS A 104 48.82 29.62 23.11
N GLY A 105 48.85 30.87 22.64
CA GLY A 105 49.97 31.36 21.85
C GLY A 105 51.18 31.60 22.76
N VAL A 106 52.14 30.66 22.75
CA VAL A 106 53.51 30.90 23.26
C VAL A 106 54.02 32.21 22.65
N PRO A 107 54.51 33.17 23.46
CA PRO A 107 55.06 34.40 22.89
C PRO A 107 56.30 34.03 22.07
N LYS A 108 56.27 34.35 20.78
CA LYS A 108 57.42 34.28 19.88
C LYS A 108 58.44 35.32 20.33
N ASN A 109 59.25 34.95 21.32
CA ASN A 109 60.45 35.66 21.68
C ASN A 109 61.47 35.49 20.55
N MET A 110 61.86 36.64 20.01
CA MET A 110 63.10 36.80 19.27
C MET A 110 64.22 36.15 20.09
N ASN A 111 65.11 35.40 19.43
CA ASN A 111 66.57 35.49 19.54
C ASN A 111 67.21 34.17 19.11
N THR A 112 68.03 34.29 18.07
CA THR A 112 69.09 33.37 17.67
C THR A 112 70.00 33.06 18.86
N SER A 113 70.05 31.81 19.32
CA SER A 113 71.27 31.15 19.82
C SER A 113 70.98 29.69 20.15
N GLU A 114 72.01 28.89 19.96
CA GLU A 114 72.12 27.44 19.99
C GLU A 114 71.68 26.78 21.31
N GLY A 115 71.31 25.50 21.25
CA GLY A 115 71.34 24.63 22.41
C GLY A 115 70.23 23.59 22.50
N SER A 116 70.48 22.44 21.90
CA SER A 116 70.22 21.08 22.41
C SER A 116 68.83 20.65 22.92
N HIS A 117 68.38 19.53 22.35
CA HIS A 117 67.40 18.54 22.84
C HIS A 117 65.97 19.03 23.12
N SER A 118 65.05 18.69 22.22
CA SER A 118 63.67 18.38 22.57
C SER A 118 63.04 17.49 21.51
N GLU A 119 62.36 16.46 22.00
CA GLU A 119 61.67 15.43 21.25
C GLU A 119 60.75 16.05 20.20
N GLU A 120 60.96 15.63 18.96
CA GLU A 120 60.23 16.07 17.79
C GLU A 120 58.76 15.64 17.93
N SER A 121 57.89 16.59 18.28
CA SER A 121 56.45 16.41 18.24
C SER A 121 56.05 16.13 16.80
N ALA A 122 55.69 14.89 16.51
CA ALA A 122 55.12 14.47 15.24
C ALA A 122 53.93 15.38 14.86
N PRO A 123 53.70 15.62 13.56
CA PRO A 123 52.62 16.49 13.10
C PRO A 123 51.28 15.92 13.56
N PHE A 124 50.53 16.69 14.34
CA PHE A 124 49.19 16.32 14.81
C PHE A 124 48.28 16.05 13.60
N ASP A 125 47.95 14.79 13.37
CA ASP A 125 46.95 14.36 12.38
C ASP A 125 45.56 14.37 13.05
N PRO A 126 44.58 15.12 12.51
CA PRO A 126 43.21 15.14 13.01
C PRO A 126 42.54 13.76 13.10
N ARG A 127 43.06 12.74 12.41
CA ARG A 127 42.55 11.37 12.46
C ARG A 127 42.91 10.64 13.76
N ASP A 128 43.98 11.03 14.45
CA ASP A 128 44.40 10.38 15.70
C ASP A 128 43.62 10.86 16.93
N LEU A 129 42.87 11.96 16.81
CA LEU A 129 42.05 12.52 17.88
C LEU A 129 40.94 11.55 18.33
N HIS A 130 40.39 10.76 17.41
CA HIS A 130 39.35 9.76 17.75
C HIS A 130 39.93 8.61 18.59
N VAL A 131 41.20 8.27 18.36
CA VAL A 131 41.92 7.21 19.08
C VAL A 131 42.30 7.72 20.48
N GLN A 132 42.75 8.97 20.59
CA GLN A 132 43.07 9.60 21.87
C GLN A 132 41.83 9.80 22.76
N LEU A 133 40.69 10.25 22.21
CA LEU A 133 39.46 10.39 23.00
C LEU A 133 38.93 9.04 23.49
N GLY A 134 39.01 8.00 22.65
CA GLY A 134 38.63 6.64 23.04
C GLY A 134 39.49 6.08 24.18
N GLN A 135 40.78 6.40 24.19
CA GLN A 135 41.69 5.97 25.27
C GLN A 135 41.47 6.74 26.58
N GLN A 136 41.09 8.03 26.52
CA GLN A 136 40.80 8.85 27.71
C GLN A 136 39.49 8.47 28.41
N LEU A 137 38.49 7.97 27.68
CA LEU A 137 37.25 7.47 28.27
C LEU A 137 37.42 6.08 28.91
N THR A 138 38.46 5.33 28.53
CA THR A 138 38.73 3.98 29.05
C THR A 138 39.66 4.02 30.27
N SER A 139 40.49 5.06 30.42
CA SER A 139 41.43 5.23 31.53
C SER A 139 40.89 6.22 32.58
N GLY A 140 40.09 5.68 33.50
CA GLY A 140 39.51 6.46 34.60
C GLY A 140 40.57 7.09 35.51
N ILE A 141 40.93 8.35 35.24
CA ILE A 141 41.64 9.22 36.19
C ILE A 141 40.92 10.56 36.25
N ARG A 142 40.36 10.80 37.44
CA ARG A 142 39.61 11.96 37.91
C ARG A 142 40.55 13.12 38.25
N LEU A 143 40.27 14.36 37.81
CA LEU A 143 40.41 15.67 38.54
C LEU A 143 40.18 16.90 37.61
N PRO A 144 39.96 18.16 38.09
CA PRO A 144 38.90 18.69 38.98
C PRO A 144 38.25 20.02 38.50
N GLY A 145 36.99 20.28 38.91
CA GLY A 145 36.36 21.62 39.02
C GLY A 145 35.88 22.23 37.69
N ALA A 146 34.64 22.69 37.51
CA ALA A 146 33.78 23.38 38.45
C ALA A 146 32.30 22.99 38.26
N ARG A 147 31.61 23.07 39.40
CA ARG A 147 30.19 22.86 39.65
C ARG A 147 29.34 23.90 38.90
N ILE A 148 28.50 23.49 37.95
CA ILE A 148 27.21 24.16 37.73
C ILE A 148 26.14 23.08 37.87
N GLN A 149 25.55 23.13 39.04
CA GLN A 149 24.47 22.30 39.52
C GLN A 149 23.25 23.22 39.48
N LEU A 150 22.43 23.11 38.43
CA LEU A 150 21.11 23.73 38.39
C LEU A 150 20.08 22.68 37.97
N PHE A 151 19.68 21.93 39.00
CA PHE A 151 18.39 21.29 39.23
C PHE A 151 17.78 20.45 38.10
N HIS A 152 17.97 19.13 38.23
CA HIS A 152 16.82 18.25 38.26
C HIS A 152 16.01 18.51 39.53
N ASP A 153 14.69 18.62 39.42
CA ASP A 153 13.80 18.16 40.49
C ASP A 153 12.65 17.35 39.85
N PRO A 154 12.28 16.18 40.39
CA PRO A 154 11.23 15.33 39.87
C PRO A 154 9.90 15.64 40.58
N ALA A 155 8.84 15.95 39.83
CA ALA A 155 7.50 15.99 40.40
C ALA A 155 6.48 15.38 39.43
N LEU A 156 5.82 14.34 39.94
CA LEU A 156 4.77 13.56 39.30
C LEU A 156 3.45 14.35 39.22
N SER A 157 2.76 14.21 38.08
CA SER A 157 1.30 14.35 37.85
C SER A 157 0.69 15.77 37.97
N THR A 158 -0.19 16.23 37.08
CA THR A 158 -1.55 15.68 36.83
C THR A 158 -2.14 16.06 35.45
N PRO A 159 -3.17 15.33 34.95
CA PRO A 159 -3.83 15.57 33.66
C PRO A 159 -5.11 16.41 33.81
N VAL A 160 -5.38 17.40 32.94
CA VAL A 160 -6.76 17.91 32.71
C VAL A 160 -6.92 18.44 31.28
N ARG A 161 -8.08 18.13 30.72
CA ARG A 161 -8.62 18.36 29.39
C ARG A 161 -9.17 19.77 29.13
N ASP A 162 -9.22 20.10 27.83
CA ASP A 162 -10.20 20.88 27.04
C ASP A 162 -10.56 22.33 27.39
N THR A 163 -10.47 23.24 26.40
CA THR A 163 -11.60 23.86 25.63
C THR A 163 -11.25 25.28 25.13
N GLY A 164 -11.49 25.58 23.84
CA GLY A 164 -12.16 26.85 23.48
C GLY A 164 -11.44 27.94 22.64
N LEU A 165 -11.67 27.92 21.33
CA LEU A 165 -12.25 29.00 20.48
C LEU A 165 -11.62 30.42 20.34
N PHE A 166 -11.21 30.71 19.08
CA PHE A 166 -11.39 31.92 18.22
C PHE A 166 -10.65 33.29 18.43
N SER A 167 -9.74 33.56 17.46
CA SER A 167 -9.68 34.72 16.50
C SER A 167 -9.42 36.18 16.99
N PRO A 168 -9.07 37.18 16.12
CA PRO A 168 -8.16 37.23 14.95
C PRO A 168 -7.27 38.53 14.88
N SER A 169 -6.46 38.63 13.80
CA SER A 169 -5.91 39.85 13.12
C SER A 169 -4.67 40.61 13.63
N SER A 170 -3.55 40.52 12.88
CA SER A 170 -3.01 41.68 12.13
C SER A 170 -1.95 41.29 11.07
N PRO A 171 -1.80 42.07 9.98
CA PRO A 171 -1.04 41.70 8.79
C PRO A 171 0.28 42.49 8.62
N LEU A 172 1.02 42.09 7.58
CA LEU A 172 2.10 42.79 6.86
C LEU A 172 3.54 42.50 7.31
N SER A 173 4.25 41.68 6.53
CA SER A 173 5.45 42.14 5.81
C SER A 173 5.80 41.21 4.65
N LEU A 174 6.26 41.85 3.60
CA LEU A 174 6.34 41.42 2.22
C LEU A 174 7.72 40.80 1.89
N THR A 175 7.72 39.89 0.90
CA THR A 175 8.77 39.77 -0.14
C THR A 175 10.03 38.94 0.18
N LEU A 176 10.00 37.64 -0.15
CA LEU A 176 10.73 37.01 -1.29
C LEU A 176 10.78 35.48 -1.17
N GLU A 177 10.05 34.81 -2.07
CA GLU A 177 10.19 33.41 -2.46
C GLU A 177 11.50 33.19 -3.26
N PRO A 178 12.13 32.00 -3.19
CA PRO A 178 11.66 30.88 -4.00
C PRO A 178 11.59 29.54 -3.24
N ARG A 179 10.36 29.16 -2.88
CA ARG A 179 9.68 27.89 -3.18
C ARG A 179 10.50 26.60 -3.04
N GLU A 180 10.79 26.22 -1.80
CA GLU A 180 10.91 24.81 -1.44
C GLU A 180 9.50 24.22 -1.34
N VAL A 181 9.18 23.28 -2.22
CA VAL A 181 7.92 22.54 -2.19
C VAL A 181 8.01 21.54 -1.04
N ASP A 182 7.61 22.00 0.15
CA ASP A 182 7.44 21.17 1.33
C ASP A 182 6.26 20.21 1.11
N PHE A 183 6.55 18.91 1.03
CA PHE A 183 5.54 17.85 0.99
C PHE A 183 5.08 17.49 2.41
N SER A 184 4.65 18.50 3.17
CA SER A 184 3.98 18.26 4.45
C SER A 184 2.52 17.85 4.18
N LEU A 185 2.29 16.54 4.08
CA LEU A 185 0.96 15.95 4.06
C LEU A 185 0.38 15.89 5.48
N GLU A 186 -0.05 17.06 5.98
CA GLU A 186 -0.94 17.13 7.13
C GLU A 186 -2.36 16.75 6.66
N GLY A 187 -2.74 15.50 6.91
CA GLY A 187 -4.05 14.96 6.55
C GLY A 187 -4.73 14.38 7.78
N GLN A 188 -5.38 15.23 8.58
CA GLN A 188 -6.30 14.77 9.61
C GLN A 188 -7.67 14.46 8.96
N ALA A 189 -7.88 13.18 8.65
CA ALA A 189 -9.20 12.60 8.38
C ALA A 189 -9.39 11.35 9.26
N PRO A 190 -10.57 11.11 9.86
CA PRO A 190 -10.82 9.96 10.75
C PRO A 190 -10.79 8.58 10.08
N ASP A 191 -10.57 8.54 8.78
CA ASP A 191 -10.62 7.36 7.93
C ASP A 191 -9.53 7.49 6.86
N GLY A 192 -8.50 6.64 6.96
CA GLY A 192 -7.31 6.64 6.12
C GLY A 192 -7.61 6.50 4.62
N SER A 193 -7.96 7.62 3.99
CA SER A 193 -8.11 7.73 2.56
C SER A 193 -6.74 7.62 1.91
N PHE A 194 -6.50 6.50 1.23
CA PHE A 194 -5.30 6.22 0.42
C PHE A 194 -5.12 7.20 -0.76
N ALA A 195 -5.95 8.23 -0.86
CA ALA A 195 -5.93 9.20 -1.92
C ALA A 195 -5.50 10.57 -1.42
N ASN A 196 -4.32 11.01 -1.88
CA ASN A 196 -3.96 12.42 -1.90
C ASN A 196 -5.14 13.20 -2.54
N ARG A 197 -5.56 14.32 -1.94
CA ARG A 197 -6.65 15.17 -2.47
C ARG A 197 -6.39 15.67 -3.90
N ASN A 198 -5.15 15.58 -4.37
CA ASN A 198 -4.69 15.93 -5.71
C ASN A 198 -4.22 14.70 -6.51
N GLY A 199 -4.47 13.48 -6.03
CA GLY A 199 -3.88 12.25 -6.55
C GLY A 199 -4.53 11.74 -7.82
N HIS A 200 -3.82 11.80 -8.94
CA HIS A 200 -4.09 10.94 -10.08
C HIS A 200 -3.62 9.53 -9.75
N HIS A 201 -4.55 8.66 -9.35
CA HIS A 201 -4.23 7.28 -9.03
C HIS A 201 -4.27 6.43 -10.30
N VAL A 202 -3.36 5.47 -10.36
CA VAL A 202 -3.24 4.52 -11.46
C VAL A 202 -3.36 3.13 -10.85
N VAL A 203 -4.31 2.34 -11.36
CA VAL A 203 -4.63 0.99 -10.89
C VAL A 203 -4.26 0.00 -11.99
N GLY A 204 -3.60 -1.10 -11.63
CA GLY A 204 -3.25 -2.18 -12.55
C GLY A 204 -2.96 -3.46 -11.78
N HIS A 205 -2.78 -4.58 -12.50
CA HIS A 205 -2.37 -5.83 -11.86
C HIS A 205 -0.93 -5.71 -11.31
N VAL A 206 -0.68 -6.39 -10.18
CA VAL A 206 0.65 -6.41 -9.54
C VAL A 206 1.69 -7.06 -10.47
N ASP A 207 1.28 -8.03 -11.28
CA ASP A 207 2.15 -8.69 -12.25
C ASP A 207 2.60 -7.73 -13.37
N ASP A 208 1.69 -6.89 -13.89
CA ASP A 208 2.00 -5.87 -14.89
C ASP A 208 2.97 -4.83 -14.34
N PHE A 209 2.80 -4.44 -13.07
CA PHE A 209 3.71 -3.55 -12.37
C PHE A 209 5.11 -4.18 -12.20
N SER A 210 5.16 -5.44 -11.80
CA SER A 210 6.41 -6.17 -11.64
C SER A 210 7.14 -6.33 -12.98
N ALA A 211 6.41 -6.63 -14.06
CA ALA A 211 6.94 -6.68 -15.42
C ALA A 211 7.45 -5.30 -15.89
N LEU A 212 6.73 -4.22 -15.59
CA LEU A 212 7.16 -2.86 -15.92
C LEU A 212 8.43 -2.47 -15.19
N GLN A 213 8.52 -2.81 -13.90
CA GLN A 213 9.73 -2.59 -13.10
C GLN A 213 10.91 -3.37 -13.69
N GLN A 214 10.69 -4.61 -14.11
CA GLN A 214 11.72 -5.44 -14.76
C GLN A 214 12.20 -4.81 -16.07
N GLN A 215 11.30 -4.35 -16.95
CA GLN A 215 11.68 -3.66 -18.20
C GLN A 215 12.52 -2.41 -17.94
N ILE A 216 12.17 -1.61 -16.92
CA ILE A 216 12.94 -0.41 -16.55
C ILE A 216 14.34 -0.78 -16.04
N LEU A 217 14.46 -1.84 -15.24
CA LEU A 217 15.75 -2.30 -14.71
C LEU A 217 16.65 -2.85 -15.83
N GLU A 218 16.11 -3.66 -16.73
CA GLU A 218 16.84 -4.17 -17.90
C GLU A 218 17.30 -3.01 -18.81
N GLY A 219 16.43 -2.03 -19.04
CA GLY A 219 16.77 -0.81 -19.77
C GLY A 219 17.92 -0.03 -19.12
N ARG A 220 17.93 0.11 -17.79
CA ARG A 220 19.04 0.77 -17.05
C ARG A 220 20.37 0.05 -17.23
N VAL A 221 20.38 -1.28 -17.10
CA VAL A 221 21.60 -2.09 -17.32
C VAL A 221 22.11 -1.93 -18.75
N LEU A 222 21.20 -1.91 -19.72
CA LEU A 222 21.53 -1.75 -21.13
C LEU A 222 22.11 -0.38 -21.45
N ILE A 223 21.57 0.69 -20.86
CA ILE A 223 22.13 2.05 -20.97
C ILE A 223 23.55 2.08 -20.40
N GLY A 224 23.80 1.45 -19.24
CA GLY A 224 25.16 1.34 -18.68
C GLY A 224 26.15 0.63 -19.61
N LYS A 225 25.70 -0.42 -20.33
CA LYS A 225 26.51 -1.09 -21.36
C LYS A 225 26.79 -0.17 -22.56
N MET A 226 25.80 0.60 -23.01
CA MET A 226 25.98 1.59 -24.08
C MET A 226 26.98 2.68 -23.68
N GLU A 227 26.91 3.18 -22.45
CA GLU A 227 27.86 4.17 -21.94
C GLU A 227 29.28 3.60 -21.84
N ALA A 228 29.45 2.37 -21.37
CA ALA A 228 30.75 1.71 -21.31
C ALA A 228 31.36 1.54 -22.71
N ALA A 229 30.54 1.13 -23.69
CA ALA A 229 30.94 1.04 -25.09
C ALA A 229 31.35 2.41 -25.64
N LEU A 230 30.55 3.47 -25.41
CA LEU A 230 30.88 4.83 -25.84
C LEU A 230 32.16 5.36 -25.19
N ARG A 231 32.38 5.12 -23.89
CA ARG A 231 33.62 5.47 -23.20
C ARG A 231 34.82 4.72 -23.79
N ALA A 232 34.67 3.44 -24.12
CA ALA A 232 35.73 2.67 -24.76
C ALA A 232 36.12 3.28 -26.12
N THR A 233 35.14 3.65 -26.95
CA THR A 233 35.39 4.34 -28.22
C THR A 233 36.04 5.70 -28.02
N ALA A 234 35.54 6.52 -27.08
CA ALA A 234 36.08 7.85 -26.81
C ALA A 234 37.52 7.79 -26.31
N ASN A 235 37.84 6.82 -25.44
CA ASN A 235 39.21 6.61 -24.95
C ASN A 235 40.13 6.14 -26.08
N HIS A 236 39.67 5.29 -27.00
CA HIS A 236 40.42 4.95 -28.22
C HIS A 236 40.73 6.16 -29.09
N THR A 237 39.77 7.07 -29.27
CA THR A 237 39.95 8.31 -30.06
C THR A 237 40.86 9.33 -29.38
N LEU A 238 40.94 9.35 -28.05
CA LEU A 238 41.74 10.31 -27.28
C LEU A 238 43.18 9.82 -27.06
N LEU A 239 43.39 8.50 -26.97
CA LEU A 239 44.71 7.87 -26.81
C LEU A 239 45.47 7.69 -28.14
N GLU A 240 44.79 7.57 -29.28
CA GLU A 240 45.45 7.51 -30.59
C GLU A 240 45.33 8.84 -31.36
N LEU A 241 46.37 9.68 -31.28
CA LEU A 241 46.56 10.88 -32.11
C LEU A 241 46.92 10.56 -33.58
N SER A 242 46.53 9.39 -34.12
CA SER A 242 46.82 9.00 -35.50
C SER A 242 45.51 8.75 -36.28
N PRO A 243 45.29 9.36 -37.46
CA PRO A 243 44.03 9.27 -38.22
C PRO A 243 43.76 7.90 -38.88
N ASP A 244 44.67 6.93 -38.77
CA ASP A 244 44.77 5.83 -39.75
C ASP A 244 44.31 4.44 -39.26
N LYS A 245 43.66 4.35 -38.08
CA LYS A 245 43.02 3.11 -37.62
C LYS A 245 41.50 3.29 -37.45
N PRO A 246 40.67 2.48 -38.14
CA PRO A 246 39.23 2.59 -38.05
C PRO A 246 38.76 2.23 -36.64
N VAL A 247 37.79 3.01 -36.13
CA VAL A 247 37.00 2.73 -34.92
C VAL A 247 36.68 1.23 -34.86
N ASP A 248 36.90 0.60 -33.69
CA ASP A 248 36.62 -0.83 -33.51
C ASP A 248 35.18 -1.15 -33.96
N PRO A 249 35.00 -1.91 -35.06
CA PRO A 249 33.67 -2.24 -35.57
C PRO A 249 32.86 -3.11 -34.60
N GLY A 250 33.52 -3.75 -33.62
CA GLY A 250 32.86 -4.46 -32.53
C GLY A 250 32.04 -3.54 -31.62
N CYS A 251 32.63 -2.41 -31.21
CA CYS A 251 31.96 -1.44 -30.34
C CYS A 251 30.75 -0.78 -31.02
N VAL A 252 30.88 -0.39 -32.29
CA VAL A 252 29.77 0.22 -33.06
C VAL A 252 28.62 -0.77 -33.25
N ARG A 253 28.94 -2.04 -33.54
CA ARG A 253 27.93 -3.10 -33.68
C ARG A 253 27.23 -3.38 -32.35
N SER A 254 27.98 -3.42 -31.25
CA SER A 254 27.42 -3.58 -29.89
C SER A 254 26.49 -2.43 -29.53
N LEU A 255 26.88 -1.19 -29.83
CA LEU A 255 26.04 -0.01 -29.59
C LEU A 255 24.74 -0.06 -30.41
N LEU A 256 24.82 -0.50 -31.67
CA LEU A 256 23.65 -0.68 -32.54
C LEU A 256 22.70 -1.74 -31.98
N THR A 257 23.23 -2.91 -31.55
CA THR A 257 22.43 -3.97 -30.93
C THR A 257 21.83 -3.54 -29.59
N CYS A 258 22.55 -2.77 -28.78
CA CYS A 258 22.01 -2.21 -27.55
C CYS A 258 20.90 -1.19 -27.84
N SER A 259 21.07 -0.35 -28.87
CA SER A 259 20.05 0.62 -29.29
C SER A 259 18.75 -0.06 -29.78
N THR A 260 18.86 -1.13 -30.57
CA THR A 260 17.68 -1.89 -31.01
C THR A 260 16.98 -2.60 -29.85
N THR A 261 17.75 -3.16 -28.91
CA THR A 261 17.21 -3.83 -27.72
C THR A 261 16.53 -2.82 -26.78
N LEU A 262 17.12 -1.64 -26.59
CA LEU A 262 16.55 -0.58 -25.75
C LEU A 262 15.23 -0.08 -26.32
N ARG A 263 15.14 0.06 -27.64
CA ARG A 263 13.88 0.39 -28.31
C ARG A 263 12.79 -0.63 -27.97
N LYS A 264 13.11 -1.93 -28.05
CA LYS A 264 12.15 -2.99 -27.74
C LYS A 264 11.68 -2.93 -26.28
N ILE A 265 12.60 -2.73 -25.34
CA ILE A 265 12.28 -2.56 -23.91
C ILE A 265 11.33 -1.36 -23.69
N LEU A 266 11.56 -0.24 -24.38
CA LEU A 266 10.69 0.94 -24.27
C LEU A 266 9.30 0.71 -24.89
N GLU A 267 9.21 -0.02 -25.99
CA GLU A 267 7.94 -0.42 -26.60
C GLU A 267 7.14 -1.37 -25.69
N ASP A 268 7.82 -2.30 -25.02
CA ASP A 268 7.21 -3.24 -24.09
C ASP A 268 6.77 -2.53 -22.80
N ALA A 269 7.58 -1.62 -22.26
CA ALA A 269 7.19 -0.74 -21.15
C ALA A 269 5.99 0.15 -21.52
N SER A 270 5.93 0.70 -22.75
CA SER A 270 4.78 1.46 -23.23
C SER A 270 3.51 0.60 -23.32
N SER A 271 3.66 -0.67 -23.72
CA SER A 271 2.54 -1.62 -23.79
C SER A 271 2.04 -2.00 -22.41
N LEU A 272 2.95 -2.26 -21.46
CA LEU A 272 2.61 -2.50 -20.05
C LEU A 272 1.91 -1.30 -19.42
N LEU A 273 2.36 -0.07 -19.71
CA LEU A 273 1.72 1.15 -19.23
C LEU A 273 0.26 1.30 -19.70
N ARG A 274 -0.13 0.69 -20.84
CA ARG A 274 -1.53 0.68 -21.30
C ARG A 274 -2.44 -0.26 -20.50
N MET A 275 -1.86 -1.21 -19.76
CA MET A 275 -2.60 -2.14 -18.90
C MET A 275 -3.09 -1.46 -17.61
N PHE A 276 -2.60 -0.24 -17.34
CA PHE A 276 -2.99 0.53 -16.18
C PHE A 276 -4.11 1.52 -16.48
N TRP A 277 -5.02 1.67 -15.52
CA TRP A 277 -6.22 2.48 -15.61
C TRP A 277 -6.08 3.67 -14.66
N ARG A 278 -6.44 4.86 -15.12
CA ARG A 278 -6.51 6.03 -14.24
C ARG A 278 -7.79 5.97 -13.41
N ALA A 279 -7.65 5.88 -12.09
CA ALA A 279 -8.73 6.13 -11.16
C ALA A 279 -8.73 7.63 -10.84
N ALA A 280 -9.52 8.40 -11.58
CA ALA A 280 -9.85 9.76 -11.16
C ALA A 280 -10.95 9.67 -10.10
N LEU A 281 -10.66 10.08 -8.87
CA LEU A 281 -11.72 10.50 -7.96
C LEU A 281 -12.41 11.72 -8.59
N PRO A 282 -13.75 11.81 -8.57
CA PRO A 282 -14.46 12.91 -9.22
C PRO A 282 -13.94 14.24 -8.68
N ASN A 283 -13.39 15.03 -9.60
CA ASN A 283 -12.83 16.35 -9.31
C ASN A 283 -13.95 17.20 -8.71
N SER A 284 -13.73 17.75 -7.51
CA SER A 284 -14.65 18.68 -6.86
C SER A 284 -14.59 20.06 -7.53
N GLU A 285 -14.83 20.12 -8.84
CA GLU A 285 -14.76 21.35 -9.62
C GLU A 285 -16.03 21.45 -10.50
N GLY A 286 -17.03 22.13 -9.94
CA GLY A 286 -17.90 23.06 -10.67
C GLY A 286 -18.75 22.56 -11.85
N SER A 287 -20.05 22.37 -11.58
CA SER A 287 -21.17 22.79 -12.44
C SER A 287 -21.56 22.01 -13.71
N THR A 288 -20.80 21.04 -14.24
CA THR A 288 -21.29 20.23 -15.39
C THR A 288 -21.50 18.74 -15.09
N GLN A 289 -21.04 18.26 -13.94
CA GLN A 289 -21.13 16.85 -13.55
C GLN A 289 -22.42 16.49 -12.80
N SER A 290 -23.18 17.46 -12.28
CA SER A 290 -24.42 17.21 -11.56
C SER A 290 -25.41 16.41 -12.40
N THR A 291 -25.58 16.76 -13.68
CA THR A 291 -26.60 16.13 -14.54
C THR A 291 -26.26 14.70 -14.91
N LYS A 292 -25.02 14.37 -15.27
CA LYS A 292 -24.63 13.01 -15.66
C LYS A 292 -24.62 12.04 -14.46
N THR A 293 -24.18 12.51 -13.30
CA THR A 293 -24.18 11.71 -12.07
C THR A 293 -25.60 11.52 -11.55
N GLU A 294 -26.45 12.54 -11.65
CA GLU A 294 -27.87 12.45 -11.32
C GLU A 294 -28.63 11.54 -12.30
N LEU A 295 -28.32 11.57 -13.60
CA LEU A 295 -28.89 10.65 -14.58
C LEU A 295 -28.46 9.19 -14.31
N SER A 296 -27.19 8.96 -14.00
CA SER A 296 -26.70 7.61 -13.66
C SER A 296 -27.29 7.10 -12.33
N LEU A 297 -27.42 7.95 -11.32
CA LEU A 297 -28.09 7.60 -10.06
C LEU A 297 -29.59 7.32 -10.26
N LYS A 298 -30.28 8.11 -11.11
CA LYS A 298 -31.67 7.86 -11.49
C LYS A 298 -31.83 6.54 -12.22
N GLU A 299 -30.92 6.20 -13.13
CA GLU A 299 -30.93 4.93 -13.85
C GLU A 299 -30.71 3.75 -12.91
N VAL A 300 -29.74 3.84 -11.99
CA VAL A 300 -29.52 2.82 -10.95
C VAL A 300 -30.74 2.68 -10.04
N HIS A 301 -31.37 3.78 -9.63
CA HIS A 301 -32.59 3.72 -8.82
C HIS A 301 -33.75 3.06 -9.59
N THR A 302 -33.89 3.37 -10.88
CA THR A 302 -34.90 2.77 -11.75
C THR A 302 -34.65 1.27 -11.91
N MET A 303 -33.40 0.85 -12.10
CA MET A 303 -33.03 -0.57 -12.16
C MET A 303 -33.30 -1.29 -10.84
N ARG A 304 -32.97 -0.68 -9.70
CA ARG A 304 -33.26 -1.26 -8.37
C ARG A 304 -34.75 -1.42 -8.14
N GLN A 305 -35.55 -0.43 -8.53
CA GLN A 305 -37.01 -0.52 -8.44
C GLN A 305 -37.55 -1.66 -9.31
N ARG A 306 -37.10 -1.77 -10.56
CA ARG A 306 -37.50 -2.87 -11.46
C ARG A 306 -37.13 -4.25 -10.91
N ILE A 307 -35.94 -4.39 -10.31
CA ILE A 307 -35.51 -5.64 -9.68
C ILE A 307 -36.43 -5.98 -8.50
N SER A 308 -36.75 -4.99 -7.65
CA SER A 308 -37.67 -5.18 -6.52
C SER A 308 -39.07 -5.58 -6.98
N GLU A 309 -39.59 -4.96 -8.03
CA GLU A 309 -40.90 -5.30 -8.61
C GLU A 309 -40.90 -6.74 -9.18
N GLN A 310 -39.82 -7.15 -9.84
CA GLN A 310 -39.66 -8.53 -10.34
C GLN A 310 -39.55 -9.55 -9.20
N GLU A 311 -38.85 -9.22 -8.12
CA GLU A 311 -38.72 -10.08 -6.93
C GLU A 311 -40.06 -10.28 -6.22
N GLU A 312 -40.86 -9.22 -6.09
CA GLU A 312 -42.20 -9.29 -5.50
C GLU A 312 -43.17 -10.08 -6.38
N ALA A 313 -43.18 -9.84 -7.69
CA ALA A 313 -43.99 -10.61 -8.63
C ALA A 313 -43.64 -12.11 -8.62
N LEU A 314 -42.35 -12.44 -8.47
CA LEU A 314 -41.89 -13.83 -8.34
C LEU A 314 -42.38 -14.46 -7.04
N LYS A 315 -42.33 -13.71 -5.93
CA LYS A 315 -42.83 -14.16 -4.62
C LYS A 315 -44.33 -14.45 -4.65
N ASP A 316 -45.11 -13.57 -5.27
CA ASP A 316 -46.56 -13.76 -5.46
C ASP A 316 -46.87 -14.96 -6.36
N ALA A 317 -46.10 -15.15 -7.43
CA ALA A 317 -46.25 -16.33 -8.28
C ALA A 317 -45.95 -17.62 -7.51
N MET A 318 -44.94 -17.60 -6.65
CA MET A 318 -44.60 -18.74 -5.80
C MET A 318 -45.70 -19.04 -4.78
N GLU A 319 -46.28 -18.04 -4.13
CA GLU A 319 -47.40 -18.24 -3.19
C GLU A 319 -48.68 -18.72 -3.89
N ARG A 320 -48.99 -18.21 -5.09
CA ARG A 320 -50.07 -18.74 -5.93
C ARG A 320 -49.85 -20.18 -6.35
N LEU A 321 -48.62 -20.55 -6.67
CA LEU A 321 -48.27 -21.93 -6.99
C LEU A 321 -48.46 -22.83 -5.77
N LYS A 322 -48.02 -22.40 -4.58
CA LYS A 322 -48.22 -23.13 -3.32
C LYS A 322 -49.71 -23.32 -3.00
N SER A 323 -50.54 -22.28 -3.14
CA SER A 323 -51.97 -22.39 -2.87
C SER A 323 -52.67 -23.31 -3.88
N SER A 324 -52.32 -23.20 -5.17
CA SER A 324 -52.78 -24.11 -6.21
C SER A 324 -52.40 -25.56 -5.91
N ASN A 325 -51.17 -25.80 -5.48
CA ASN A 325 -50.68 -27.14 -5.13
C ASN A 325 -51.44 -27.71 -3.91
N ARG A 326 -51.69 -26.90 -2.87
CA ARG A 326 -52.52 -27.32 -1.73
C ARG A 326 -53.94 -27.71 -2.14
N THR A 327 -54.56 -26.96 -3.05
CA THR A 327 -55.90 -27.29 -3.56
C THR A 327 -55.88 -28.58 -4.36
N LYS A 328 -54.87 -28.76 -5.23
CA LYS A 328 -54.65 -30.03 -5.95
C LYS A 328 -54.52 -31.20 -4.97
N ASP A 329 -53.68 -31.07 -3.95
CA ASP A 329 -53.48 -32.12 -2.94
C ASP A 329 -54.77 -32.40 -2.16
N SER A 330 -55.55 -31.37 -1.82
CA SER A 330 -56.86 -31.53 -1.18
C SER A 330 -57.87 -32.27 -2.07
N MET A 331 -57.87 -31.99 -3.38
CA MET A 331 -58.72 -32.70 -4.35
C MET A 331 -58.26 -34.15 -4.51
N GLU A 332 -56.95 -34.39 -4.57
CA GLU A 332 -56.38 -35.74 -4.62
C GLU A 332 -56.79 -36.56 -3.39
N HIS A 333 -56.69 -35.98 -2.19
CA HIS A 333 -57.17 -36.62 -0.96
C HIS A 333 -58.66 -36.94 -0.99
N PHE A 334 -59.50 -35.99 -1.43
CA PHE A 334 -60.95 -36.21 -1.51
C PHE A 334 -61.31 -37.34 -2.49
N ILE A 335 -60.66 -37.40 -3.66
CA ILE A 335 -60.90 -38.44 -4.65
C ILE A 335 -60.49 -39.82 -4.10
N VAL A 336 -59.40 -39.90 -3.34
CA VAL A 336 -58.97 -41.14 -2.67
C VAL A 336 -59.99 -41.57 -1.62
N SER A 337 -60.48 -40.65 -0.77
CA SER A 337 -61.48 -40.96 0.27
C SER A 337 -62.83 -41.45 -0.26
N GLN A 338 -63.17 -41.18 -1.53
CA GLN A 338 -64.41 -41.66 -2.16
C GLN A 338 -64.28 -43.06 -2.78
N ARG A 339 -63.07 -43.63 -2.81
CA ARG A 339 -62.80 -44.97 -3.36
C ARG A 339 -62.60 -46.05 -2.30
N GLU A 340 -62.50 -45.67 -1.04
CA GLU A 340 -62.52 -46.57 0.13
C GLU A 340 -63.95 -46.77 0.63
#